data_AF-K7KP54-F1
#
_entry.id   AF-K7KP54-F1
#
_cell.length_a   1.000
_cell.length_b   1.000
_cell.length_c   1.000
_cell.angle_alpha   90.00
_cell.angle_beta   90.00
_cell.angle_gamma   90.00
#
_symmetry.space_group_name_H-M   'P 1'
#
loop_
_entity.id
_entity.type
_entity.pdbx_description
1 polymer ?
#
loop_
_entity_poly.entity_id
_entity_poly.type
_entity_poly.pdbx_seq_one_letter_code
_entity_poly.pdbx_strand_id
1 'polypeptide(L)'
;MQGLVTTERSNLDPAAVTFAKNPRDLERLSKGASIIEVVKKVKPHVLLGLSGVGGVFNAEVLKAMRESVSTKPTIFAMSNPIIW
;
A
#
# COMPACT_ATOMS: atom_id res chain seq x y z
N MET A 1 -5.68 -2.78 -11.31
CA MET A 1 -5.33 -1.55 -10.53
C MET A 1 -3.88 -1.19 -10.79
N GLN A 2 -3.53 0.10 -10.83
CA GLN A 2 -2.23 0.59 -11.33
C GLN A 2 -1.13 0.72 -10.23
N GLY A 3 -1.31 0.10 -9.06
CA GLY A 3 -0.38 0.17 -7.92
C GLY A 3 -0.42 1.51 -7.16
N LEU A 4 0.72 1.94 -6.61
CA LEU A 4 0.87 3.18 -5.84
C LEU A 4 0.42 4.43 -6.61
N VAL A 5 -0.40 5.27 -5.97
CA VAL A 5 -0.89 6.55 -6.51
C VAL A 5 0.21 7.60 -6.40
N THR A 6 0.69 8.12 -7.53
CA THR A 6 1.75 9.13 -7.59
C THR A 6 1.31 10.38 -8.34
N THR A 7 1.97 11.52 -8.08
CA THR A 7 1.71 12.80 -8.77
C THR A 7 2.06 12.78 -10.26
N GLU A 8 2.80 11.76 -10.73
CA GLU A 8 3.14 11.56 -12.15
C GLU A 8 2.01 10.87 -12.96
N ARG A 9 0.90 10.47 -12.32
CA ARG A 9 -0.25 9.89 -13.05
C ARG A 9 -1.08 10.99 -13.71
N SER A 10 -1.42 10.78 -14.98
CA SER A 10 -2.19 11.71 -15.80
C SER A 10 -3.71 11.68 -15.56
N ASN A 11 -4.25 10.60 -14.97
CA ASN A 11 -5.69 10.37 -14.83
C ASN A 11 -6.10 10.07 -13.37
N LEU A 12 -5.66 10.92 -12.44
CA LEU A 12 -6.03 10.79 -11.04
C LEU A 12 -7.49 11.18 -10.81
N ASP A 13 -8.20 10.35 -10.05
CA ASP A 13 -9.49 10.72 -9.46
C ASP A 13 -9.28 11.98 -8.58
N PRO A 14 -10.13 13.02 -8.69
CA PRO A 14 -10.04 14.22 -7.86
C PRO A 14 -9.93 13.93 -6.36
N ALA A 15 -10.61 12.89 -5.87
CA ALA A 15 -10.55 12.48 -4.46
C ALA A 15 -9.21 11.85 -4.07
N ALA A 16 -8.46 11.31 -5.04
CA ALA A 16 -7.15 10.69 -4.81
C ALA A 16 -5.98 11.68 -4.90
N VAL A 17 -6.17 12.87 -5.49
CA VAL A 17 -5.11 13.86 -5.73
C VAL A 17 -4.38 14.23 -4.44
N THR A 18 -5.11 14.49 -3.35
CA THR A 18 -4.52 14.86 -2.05
C THR A 18 -3.65 13.76 -1.44
N PHE A 19 -3.86 12.51 -1.85
CA PHE A 19 -3.10 11.35 -1.36
C PHE A 19 -1.96 10.93 -2.30
N ALA A 20 -1.88 11.52 -3.50
CA ALA A 20 -0.87 11.18 -4.48
C ALA A 20 0.53 11.51 -3.95
N LYS A 21 1.42 10.52 -3.97
CA LYS A 21 2.78 10.68 -3.47
C LYS A 21 3.71 11.23 -4.54
N ASN A 22 4.59 12.16 -4.17
CA ASN A 22 5.67 12.56 -5.04
C ASN A 22 6.72 11.42 -5.07
N PRO A 23 7.06 10.86 -6.23
CA PRO A 23 8.04 9.78 -6.32
C PRO A 23 9.41 10.16 -5.73
N ARG A 24 9.75 11.45 -5.70
CA ARG A 24 11.00 11.93 -5.07
C ARG A 24 11.03 11.71 -3.56
N ASP A 25 9.88 11.75 -2.90
CA ASP A 25 9.78 11.58 -1.44
C ASP A 25 9.84 10.11 -1.01
N LEU A 26 9.65 9.20 -1.96
CA LEU A 26 9.60 7.75 -1.74
C LEU A 26 10.78 7.03 -2.41
N GLU A 27 11.93 7.70 -2.48
CA GLU A 27 13.16 7.24 -3.14
C GLU A 27 12.90 6.57 -4.50
N ARG A 28 12.09 7.25 -5.32
CA ARG A 28 11.76 6.83 -6.70
C ARG A 28 11.01 5.52 -6.81
N LEU A 29 10.20 5.16 -5.81
CA LEU A 29 9.13 4.16 -5.98
C LEU A 29 8.32 4.50 -7.25
N SER A 30 8.42 3.64 -8.26
CA SER A 30 7.80 3.86 -9.56
C SER A 30 6.29 3.67 -9.50
N LYS A 31 5.56 4.26 -10.46
CA LYS A 31 4.16 3.90 -10.68
C LYS A 31 4.06 2.37 -10.85
N GLY A 32 3.09 1.74 -10.20
CA GLY A 32 2.90 0.30 -10.30
C GLY A 32 3.75 -0.56 -9.38
N ALA A 33 4.53 0.04 -8.47
CA ALA A 33 5.24 -0.71 -7.43
C ALA A 33 4.30 -1.68 -6.68
N SER A 34 4.83 -2.85 -6.37
CA SER A 34 4.13 -3.89 -5.63
C SER A 34 3.86 -3.47 -4.18
N ILE A 35 2.84 -4.08 -3.57
CA ILE A 35 2.49 -3.80 -2.16
C ILE A 35 3.68 -4.02 -1.22
N ILE A 36 4.52 -5.04 -1.47
CA ILE A 36 5.67 -5.36 -0.64
C ILE A 36 6.76 -4.28 -0.73
N GLU A 37 7.05 -3.78 -1.93
CA GLU A 37 8.01 -2.69 -2.14
C GLU A 37 7.53 -1.41 -1.43
N VAL A 38 6.24 -1.10 -1.57
CA VAL A 38 5.62 0.04 -0.89
C VAL A 38 5.71 -0.11 0.63
N VAL A 39 5.37 -1.28 1.20
CA VAL A 39 5.41 -1.51 2.66
C VAL A 39 6.83 -1.41 3.20
N LYS A 40 7.81 -2.05 2.55
CA LYS A 40 9.22 -1.97 2.96
C LYS A 40 9.74 -0.54 2.97
N LYS A 41 9.26 0.28 2.03
CA LYS A 41 9.74 1.65 1.87
C LYS A 41 9.05 2.63 2.79
N VAL A 42 7.72 2.62 2.78
CA VAL A 42 6.89 3.53 3.57
C VAL A 42 6.96 3.18 5.06
N LYS A 43 7.21 1.90 5.39
CA LYS A 43 7.19 1.37 6.77
C LYS A 43 5.93 1.79 7.52
N PRO A 44 4.73 1.51 6.97
CA PRO A 44 3.49 2.01 7.53
C PRO A 44 3.20 1.38 8.90
N HIS A 45 2.58 2.16 9.78
CA HIS A 45 2.09 1.68 11.08
C HIS A 45 0.75 0.93 10.94
N VAL A 46 -0.04 1.30 9.93
CA VAL A 46 -1.37 0.75 9.66
C VAL A 46 -1.46 0.35 8.19
N LEU A 47 -1.98 -0.85 7.91
CA LEU A 47 -2.27 -1.35 6.57
C LEU A 47 -3.77 -1.64 6.42
N LEU A 48 -4.41 -0.96 5.46
CA LEU A 48 -5.85 -1.04 5.18
C LEU A 48 -6.11 -1.74 3.85
N GLY A 49 -6.92 -2.81 3.87
CA GLY A 49 -7.27 -3.63 2.70
C GLY A 49 -8.74 -3.49 2.30
N LEU A 50 -9.00 -2.64 1.31
CA LEU A 50 -10.35 -2.29 0.83
C LEU A 50 -10.58 -2.65 -0.66
N SER A 51 -9.71 -3.47 -1.25
CA SER A 51 -9.67 -3.70 -2.70
C SER A 51 -10.60 -4.81 -3.20
N GLY A 52 -11.14 -5.65 -2.31
CA GLY A 52 -11.86 -6.86 -2.72
C GLY A 52 -10.94 -7.97 -3.25
N VAL A 53 -9.62 -7.79 -3.23
CA VAL A 53 -8.65 -8.76 -3.74
C VAL A 53 -8.15 -9.63 -2.58
N GLY A 54 -8.42 -10.93 -2.66
CA GLY A 54 -7.91 -11.92 -1.71
C GLY A 54 -6.39 -12.10 -1.80
N GLY A 55 -5.76 -12.51 -0.70
CA GLY A 55 -4.34 -12.91 -0.68
C GLY A 55 -3.31 -11.76 -0.73
N VAL A 56 -3.73 -10.50 -0.74
CA VAL A 56 -2.81 -9.33 -0.81
C VAL A 56 -1.90 -9.25 0.43
N PHE A 57 -2.40 -9.62 1.61
CA PHE A 57 -1.64 -9.61 2.86
C PHE A 57 -0.97 -10.96 3.10
N ASN A 58 -0.10 -11.35 2.18
CA ASN A 58 0.65 -12.60 2.27
C ASN A 58 1.76 -12.52 3.34
N ALA A 59 2.40 -13.67 3.62
CA ALA A 59 3.43 -13.78 4.66
C ALA A 59 4.59 -12.78 4.50
N GLU A 60 4.99 -12.47 3.25
CA GLU A 60 6.08 -11.52 2.98
C GLU A 60 5.66 -10.09 3.34
N VAL A 61 4.44 -9.69 3.00
CA VAL A 61 3.88 -8.37 3.35
C VAL A 61 3.76 -8.23 4.86
N LEU A 62 3.26 -9.26 5.54
CA LEU A 62 3.15 -9.28 7.00
C LEU A 62 4.52 -9.22 7.68
N LYS A 63 5.53 -9.89 7.12
CA LYS A 63 6.91 -9.80 7.62
C LYS A 63 7.48 -8.40 7.44
N ALA A 64 7.28 -7.77 6.28
CA ALA A 64 7.69 -6.39 6.06
C ALA A 64 6.98 -5.38 6.98
N MET A 65 5.71 -5.63 7.35
CA MET A 65 5.01 -4.82 8.36
C MET A 65 5.68 -4.89 9.74
N ARG A 66 6.27 -6.03 10.11
CA ARG A 66 7.03 -6.18 11.38
C ARG A 66 8.38 -5.45 11.34
N GLU A 67 8.94 -5.22 10.15
CA GLU A 67 10.15 -4.42 9.96
C GLU A 67 9.85 -2.90 9.96
N SER A 68 8.58 -2.51 10.12
CA SER A 68 8.20 -1.12 10.32
C SER A 68 8.71 -0.61 11.67
N VAL A 69 8.68 0.71 11.85
CA VAL A 69 9.10 1.38 13.09
C VAL A 69 8.14 1.11 14.25
N SER A 70 6.95 0.56 13.98
CA SER A 70 5.92 0.31 14.98
C SER A 70 6.21 -0.96 15.79
N THR A 71 6.06 -0.87 17.12
CA THR A 71 6.11 -2.05 18.00
C THR A 71 4.91 -2.97 17.81
N LYS A 72 3.79 -2.46 17.28
CA LYS A 72 2.56 -3.20 17.00
C LYS A 72 1.93 -2.69 15.69
N PRO A 73 2.28 -3.26 14.53
CA PRO A 73 1.64 -2.90 13.27
C PRO A 73 0.16 -3.34 13.26
N THR A 74 -0.73 -2.45 12.79
CA THR A 74 -2.17 -2.71 12.71
C THR A 74 -2.57 -3.06 11.28
N ILE A 75 -3.37 -4.11 11.10
CA ILE A 75 -3.79 -4.59 9.79
C ILE A 75 -5.31 -4.77 9.80
N PHE A 76 -5.99 -4.12 8.86
CA PHE A 76 -7.43 -4.28 8.66
C PHE A 76 -7.72 -4.83 7.26
N ALA A 77 -8.09 -6.11 7.20
CA ALA A 77 -8.58 -6.76 5.99
C ALA A 77 -10.10 -6.61 5.91
N MET A 78 -10.57 -5.52 5.32
CA MET A 78 -11.99 -5.13 5.32
C MET A 78 -12.72 -5.56 4.03
N SER A 79 -12.05 -6.32 3.16
CA SER A 79 -12.63 -6.83 1.92
C SER A 79 -13.64 -7.94 2.21
N ASN A 80 -14.80 -7.91 1.55
CA ASN A 80 -15.88 -8.87 1.74
C ASN A 80 -16.36 -9.40 0.37
N PRO A 81 -16.73 -10.70 0.23
CA PRO A 81 -16.72 -11.74 1.26
C PRO A 81 -15.30 -12.29 1.53
N ILE A 82 -15.15 -12.98 2.67
CA ILE A 82 -13.95 -13.77 2.98
C ILE A 82 -14.02 -15.05 2.13
N ILE A 83 -13.54 -14.99 0.88
CA ILE A 83 -13.46 -16.17 0.02
C ILE A 83 -12.24 -16.99 0.45
N TRP A 84 -12.50 -18.17 1.01
CA TRP A 84 -11.53 -19.23 1.35
C TRP A 84 -11.32 -20.15 0.15
#